data_AF-A0A818KSU9-F1
#
_entry.id   AF-A0A818KSU9-F1
#
_cell.length_a   1.000
_cell.length_b   1.000
_cell.length_c   1.000
_cell.angle_alpha   90.00
_cell.angle_beta   90.00
_cell.angle_gamma   90.00
#
_symmetry.space_group_name_H-M   'P 1'
#
loop_
_entity.id
_entity.type
_entity.pdbx_description
1 polymer ?
#
loop_
_entity_poly.entity_id
_entity_poly.type
_entity_poly.pdbx_seq_one_letter_code
_entity_poly.pdbx_strand_id
1 'polypeptide(L)'
;MCDGFVRKYAWDIPGNDILSSPVQQPDYTSCCLQCQATYGCSAFTYSVSSQQCRSKTSMGSGGNSSVDTITGYNPNMCYGFIRKDAWDIPGNDILSSPVKQPDYASCCLQCQATYGCFAFTYSPSSHQCWPKTSMRSGGNSTGDTITGYNQNMCSGFVRKDGWNIPDNDILPSPIQQPDYASCCSQCQATSECVAFTYSPSSHECSMKTSMGSGENSTGDSITGYNPNICGGFVRKDAWNIPGNDILSSPVQQPDYASCCSICQATYGCGAFTYSPTSYGCFLKTSIGGAGHSTADTISGYNRECFGPLLGNTVYSAENLNKTRLISKGLLDD
;
A
#
# COMPACT_ATOMS: atom_id res chain seq x y z
N MET A 1 19.49 10.67 11.88
CA MET A 1 20.57 9.81 11.36
C MET A 1 20.22 9.43 9.94
N CYS A 2 21.22 9.23 9.07
CA CYS A 2 21.02 8.86 7.67
C CYS A 2 20.77 7.35 7.55
N ASP A 3 19.68 6.88 8.15
CA ASP A 3 19.42 5.44 8.29
C ASP A 3 19.02 4.81 6.95
N GLY A 4 19.56 3.62 6.70
CA GLY A 4 19.32 2.87 5.46
C GLY A 4 20.16 3.30 4.27
N PHE A 5 20.98 4.36 4.37
CA PHE A 5 21.89 4.78 3.31
C PHE A 5 23.33 4.39 3.63
N VAL A 6 23.98 3.71 2.68
CA VAL A 6 25.42 3.48 2.68
C VAL A 6 26.11 4.76 2.21
N ARG A 7 27.11 5.19 2.99
CA ARG A 7 27.94 6.37 2.71
C ARG A 7 29.23 5.97 2.03
N LYS A 8 29.56 6.61 0.91
CA LYS A 8 30.83 6.42 0.18
C LYS A 8 31.49 7.77 -0.09
N TYR A 9 32.75 7.89 0.33
CA TYR A 9 33.56 9.10 0.16
C TYR A 9 34.28 9.10 -1.18
N ALA A 10 34.66 10.29 -1.63
CA ALA A 10 35.44 10.53 -2.83
C ALA A 10 34.80 9.92 -4.11
N TRP A 11 33.47 9.90 -4.17
CA TRP A 11 32.74 9.18 -5.20
C TRP A 11 31.50 9.97 -5.63
N ASP A 12 31.38 10.24 -6.92
CA ASP A 12 30.22 10.87 -7.55
C ASP A 12 29.54 9.87 -8.48
N ILE A 13 28.21 9.83 -8.41
CA ILE A 13 27.38 9.03 -9.32
C ILE A 13 26.75 9.99 -10.33
N PRO A 14 27.20 10.03 -11.59
CA PRO A 14 26.69 10.99 -12.57
C PRO A 14 25.31 10.58 -13.10
N GLY A 15 24.45 11.59 -13.37
CA GLY A 15 23.14 11.40 -13.99
C GLY A 15 22.04 10.99 -13.01
N ASN A 16 20.87 10.63 -13.56
CA ASN A 16 19.65 10.27 -12.80
C ASN A 16 19.18 11.32 -11.79
N ASP A 17 19.59 12.59 -11.96
CA ASP A 17 19.18 13.69 -11.10
C ASP A 17 17.65 13.87 -11.16
N ILE A 18 17.02 14.02 -9.99
CA ILE A 18 15.60 14.35 -9.88
C ILE A 18 15.41 15.82 -10.32
N LEU A 19 14.31 16.15 -11.00
CA LEU A 19 14.06 17.49 -11.55
C LEU A 19 14.22 18.65 -10.55
N SER A 20 14.08 18.39 -9.25
CA SER A 20 14.28 19.35 -8.17
C SER A 20 15.73 19.46 -7.68
N SER A 21 16.72 18.93 -8.41
CA SER A 21 18.13 18.79 -8.00
C SER A 21 19.07 19.52 -8.98
N PRO A 22 20.21 20.12 -8.54
CA PRO A 22 20.72 20.17 -7.17
C PRO A 22 19.98 21.18 -6.28
N VAL A 23 19.92 20.89 -4.97
CA VAL A 23 19.52 21.85 -3.92
C VAL A 23 20.68 22.15 -2.98
N GLN A 24 20.66 23.33 -2.36
CA GLN A 24 21.62 23.69 -1.32
C GLN A 24 21.28 22.96 -0.01
N GLN A 25 22.26 22.30 0.59
CA GLN A 25 22.14 21.64 1.88
C GLN A 25 23.40 21.91 2.71
N PRO A 26 23.28 22.20 4.01
CA PRO A 26 24.42 22.61 4.83
C PRO A 26 25.42 21.48 5.06
N ASP A 27 24.98 20.22 4.97
CA ASP A 27 25.84 19.05 5.16
C ASP A 27 25.27 17.78 4.48
N TYR A 28 26.10 16.73 4.50
CA TYR A 28 25.75 15.39 4.02
C TYR A 28 24.48 14.84 4.67
N THR A 29 24.27 15.08 5.97
CA THR A 29 23.14 14.53 6.71
C THR A 29 21.84 15.19 6.26
N SER A 30 21.86 16.49 6.02
CA SER A 30 20.74 17.28 5.52
C SER A 30 20.40 16.88 4.08
N CYS A 31 21.43 16.64 3.26
CA CYS A 31 21.26 16.06 1.93
C CYS A 31 20.62 14.66 1.97
N CYS A 32 21.01 13.83 2.94
CA CYS A 32 20.39 12.52 3.15
C CYS A 32 18.91 12.62 3.56
N LEU A 33 18.59 13.47 4.54
CA LEU A 33 17.20 13.68 4.99
C LEU A 33 16.33 14.22 3.85
N GLN A 34 16.88 15.13 3.03
CA GLN A 34 16.19 15.64 1.85
C GLN A 34 15.95 14.53 0.82
N CYS A 35 16.93 13.65 0.57
CA CYS A 35 16.72 12.47 -0.27
C CYS A 35 15.63 11.55 0.33
N GLN A 36 15.67 11.24 1.63
CA GLN A 36 14.65 10.43 2.31
C GLN A 36 13.23 11.03 2.21
N ALA A 37 13.12 12.36 2.20
CA ALA A 37 11.85 13.08 2.04
C ALA A 37 11.42 13.24 0.58
N THR A 38 12.32 13.02 -0.38
CA THR A 38 12.06 13.21 -1.81
C THR A 38 11.55 11.90 -2.41
N TYR A 39 10.30 11.91 -2.88
CA TYR A 39 9.73 10.75 -3.57
C TYR A 39 10.61 10.32 -4.75
N GLY A 40 10.98 9.05 -4.77
CA GLY A 40 11.82 8.46 -5.82
C GLY A 40 13.32 8.69 -5.67
N CYS A 41 13.82 9.34 -4.60
CA CYS A 41 15.25 9.52 -4.41
C CYS A 41 15.96 8.26 -3.91
N SER A 42 16.56 7.54 -4.87
CA SER A 42 17.52 6.42 -4.94
C SER A 42 18.87 6.52 -4.24
N ALA A 43 19.44 7.69 -4.39
CA ALA A 43 20.80 7.99 -4.03
C ALA A 43 20.96 9.50 -4.08
N PHE A 44 22.07 9.99 -3.58
CA PHE A 44 22.43 11.38 -3.72
C PHE A 44 23.94 11.54 -3.74
N THR A 45 24.40 12.61 -4.37
CA THR A 45 25.78 13.05 -4.23
C THR A 45 25.79 14.42 -3.58
N TYR A 46 26.49 14.52 -2.46
CA TYR A 46 26.74 15.77 -1.77
C TYR A 46 28.13 16.29 -2.11
N SER A 47 28.22 17.50 -2.66
CA SER A 47 29.48 18.21 -2.89
C SER A 47 29.84 19.05 -1.66
N VAL A 48 30.98 18.75 -1.04
CA VAL A 48 31.38 19.38 0.22
C VAL A 48 31.71 20.86 0.02
N SER A 49 32.47 21.19 -1.02
CA SER A 49 32.89 22.57 -1.30
C SER A 49 31.73 23.51 -1.67
N SER A 50 30.77 23.00 -2.45
CA SER A 50 29.68 23.82 -3.03
C SER A 50 28.34 23.67 -2.30
N GLN A 51 28.27 22.80 -1.29
CA GLN A 51 27.06 22.49 -0.50
C GLN A 51 25.88 22.02 -1.37
N GLN A 52 26.16 21.54 -2.58
CA GLN A 52 25.14 21.03 -3.49
C GLN A 52 24.79 19.58 -3.13
N CYS A 53 23.51 19.36 -2.88
CA CYS A 53 22.91 18.04 -2.77
C CYS A 53 22.25 17.67 -4.08
N ARG A 54 22.76 16.63 -4.74
CA ARG A 54 22.21 16.08 -5.96
C ARG A 54 21.41 14.81 -5.69
N SER A 55 20.10 14.94 -5.49
CA SER A 55 19.18 13.80 -5.34
C SER A 55 18.97 13.08 -6.66
N LYS A 56 18.99 11.75 -6.62
CA LYS A 56 18.99 10.89 -7.81
C LYS A 56 18.00 9.75 -7.67
N THR A 57 17.41 9.33 -8.79
CA THR A 57 16.47 8.21 -8.82
C THR A 57 17.13 6.85 -8.61
N SER A 58 18.43 6.73 -8.91
CA SER A 58 19.20 5.49 -8.75
C SER A 58 20.71 5.76 -8.57
N MET A 59 21.48 4.72 -8.24
CA MET A 59 22.94 4.77 -8.21
C MET A 59 23.58 4.79 -9.62
N GLY A 60 22.86 4.28 -10.63
CA GLY A 60 23.40 4.07 -11.97
C GLY A 60 24.53 3.03 -12.04
N SER A 61 25.04 2.80 -13.24
CA SER A 61 25.98 1.71 -13.56
C SER A 61 27.44 1.94 -13.15
N GLY A 62 27.75 3.03 -12.44
CA GLY A 62 29.12 3.40 -12.12
C GLY A 62 29.22 4.83 -11.62
N GLY A 63 30.29 5.11 -10.87
CA GLY A 63 30.57 6.45 -10.38
C GLY A 63 32.05 6.80 -10.50
N ASN A 64 32.32 8.08 -10.67
CA ASN A 64 33.66 8.62 -10.88
C ASN A 64 34.32 8.92 -9.53
N SER A 65 35.64 8.79 -9.47
CA SER A 65 36.42 9.29 -8.34
C SER A 65 36.33 10.81 -8.31
N SER A 66 35.87 11.36 -7.20
CA SER A 66 35.72 12.81 -7.01
C SER A 66 35.91 13.11 -5.53
N VAL A 67 37.09 13.62 -5.16
CA VAL A 67 37.49 13.82 -3.76
C VAL A 67 36.62 14.81 -2.99
N ASP A 68 35.89 15.68 -3.69
CA ASP A 68 34.98 16.67 -3.08
C ASP A 68 33.58 16.11 -2.81
N THR A 69 33.28 14.88 -3.23
CA THR A 69 31.92 14.35 -3.15
C THR A 69 31.77 13.21 -2.17
N ILE A 70 30.62 13.19 -1.51
CA ILE A 70 30.16 12.12 -0.65
C ILE A 70 28.84 11.63 -1.21
N THR A 71 28.80 10.36 -1.61
CA THR A 71 27.58 9.75 -2.12
C THR A 71 26.92 8.94 -1.02
N GLY A 72 25.62 9.17 -0.83
CA GLY A 72 24.77 8.29 -0.05
C GLY A 72 23.85 7.53 -0.97
N TYR A 73 23.69 6.23 -0.77
CA TYR A 73 22.71 5.43 -1.52
C TYR A 73 22.05 4.41 -0.61
N ASN A 74 20.77 4.11 -0.84
CA ASN A 74 20.11 3.05 -0.09
C ASN A 74 20.20 1.72 -0.85
N PRO A 75 20.99 0.74 -0.38
CA PRO A 75 21.10 -0.57 -1.05
C PRO A 75 19.79 -1.38 -1.00
N ASN A 76 18.82 -0.93 -0.20
CA ASN A 76 17.49 -1.53 -0.06
C ASN A 76 16.41 -0.68 -0.74
N MET A 77 16.75 0.30 -1.58
CA MET A 77 15.73 1.09 -2.27
C MET A 77 15.06 0.33 -3.40
N CYS A 78 14.13 -0.48 -2.94
CA CYS A 78 13.03 -1.00 -3.71
C CYS A 78 11.75 -0.72 -2.91
N TYR A 79 11.32 0.53 -2.91
CA TYR A 79 10.17 0.95 -2.10
C TYR A 79 8.92 0.16 -2.50
N GLY A 80 8.22 -0.40 -1.51
CA GLY A 80 7.10 -1.32 -1.75
C GLY A 80 7.51 -2.76 -2.06
N PHE A 81 8.79 -3.09 -2.14
CA PHE A 81 9.29 -4.45 -2.36
C PHE A 81 10.19 -4.89 -1.21
N ILE A 82 9.99 -6.12 -0.77
CA ILE A 82 10.83 -6.81 0.20
C ILE A 82 11.96 -7.48 -0.56
N ARG A 83 13.18 -7.23 -0.09
CA ARG A 83 14.40 -7.85 -0.60
C ARG A 83 14.64 -9.19 0.09
N LYS A 84 14.99 -10.21 -0.68
CA LYS A 84 15.46 -11.50 -0.18
C LYS A 84 16.63 -11.99 -1.02
N ASP A 85 17.77 -12.14 -0.36
CA ASP A 85 19.01 -12.56 -0.98
C ASP A 85 19.09 -14.09 -1.06
N ALA A 86 19.91 -14.57 -1.99
CA ALA A 86 20.12 -15.96 -2.32
C ALA A 86 18.81 -16.74 -2.60
N TRP A 87 17.84 -16.09 -3.23
CA TRP A 87 16.50 -16.64 -3.44
C TRP A 87 15.98 -16.28 -4.82
N ASP A 88 15.65 -17.31 -5.60
CA ASP A 88 15.04 -17.17 -6.91
C ASP A 88 13.59 -17.66 -6.90
N ILE A 89 12.72 -16.90 -7.55
CA ILE A 89 11.29 -17.18 -7.71
C ILE A 89 10.99 -17.53 -9.19
N PRO A 90 11.16 -18.77 -9.64
CA PRO A 90 11.09 -19.09 -11.06
C PRO A 90 9.71 -18.83 -11.70
N GLY A 91 9.73 -18.32 -12.94
CA GLY A 91 8.56 -18.16 -13.80
C GLY A 91 7.78 -16.85 -13.61
N ASN A 92 6.71 -16.71 -14.41
CA ASN A 92 5.89 -15.50 -14.53
C ASN A 92 6.71 -14.25 -14.94
N ASP A 93 7.82 -14.46 -15.64
CA ASP A 93 8.68 -13.40 -16.12
C ASP A 93 7.98 -12.58 -17.22
N ILE A 94 8.21 -11.26 -17.23
CA ILE A 94 7.66 -10.33 -18.21
C ILE A 94 8.77 -9.63 -19.00
N LEU A 95 8.41 -8.74 -19.93
CA LEU A 95 9.35 -7.95 -20.74
C LEU A 95 10.33 -8.78 -21.59
N SER A 96 9.94 -9.95 -22.09
CA SER A 96 10.88 -10.84 -22.82
C SER A 96 12.18 -11.07 -22.04
N SER A 97 12.04 -11.29 -20.72
CA SER A 97 13.15 -11.46 -19.77
C SER A 97 14.13 -12.58 -20.12
N PRO A 98 15.38 -12.52 -19.61
CA PRO A 98 15.92 -11.44 -18.76
C PRO A 98 16.24 -10.16 -19.52
N VAL A 99 15.99 -9.02 -18.88
CA VAL A 99 16.52 -7.72 -19.30
C VAL A 99 17.84 -7.44 -18.59
N LYS A 100 18.79 -6.78 -19.26
CA LYS A 100 20.06 -6.38 -18.64
C LYS A 100 19.85 -5.15 -17.76
N GLN A 101 20.24 -5.23 -16.50
CA GLN A 101 20.23 -4.10 -15.56
C GLN A 101 21.55 -4.07 -14.80
N PRO A 102 22.15 -2.88 -14.59
CA PRO A 102 23.49 -2.78 -14.02
C PRO A 102 23.55 -3.21 -12.54
N ASP A 103 22.44 -3.09 -11.82
CA ASP A 103 22.35 -3.41 -10.40
C ASP A 103 20.91 -3.79 -9.99
N TYR A 104 20.79 -4.28 -8.74
CA TYR A 104 19.52 -4.63 -8.12
C TYR A 104 18.52 -3.46 -8.09
N ALA A 105 19.00 -2.24 -7.83
CA ALA A 105 18.15 -1.05 -7.74
C ALA A 105 17.56 -0.69 -9.11
N SER A 106 18.33 -0.82 -10.18
CA SER A 106 17.90 -0.60 -11.55
C SER A 106 16.91 -1.67 -12.00
N CYS A 107 17.12 -2.93 -11.58
CA CYS A 107 16.13 -3.99 -11.76
C CYS A 107 14.82 -3.71 -11.02
N CYS A 108 14.91 -3.21 -9.79
CA CYS A 108 13.75 -2.75 -9.04
C CYS A 108 13.00 -1.62 -9.74
N LEU A 109 13.70 -0.56 -10.14
CA LEU A 109 13.10 0.59 -10.83
C LEU A 109 12.45 0.17 -12.14
N GLN A 110 13.09 -0.73 -12.88
CA GLN A 110 12.49 -1.34 -14.06
C GLN A 110 11.18 -2.03 -13.70
N CYS A 111 11.16 -2.85 -12.64
CA CYS A 111 9.93 -3.48 -12.17
C CYS A 111 8.88 -2.43 -11.77
N GLN A 112 9.21 -1.44 -10.95
CA GLN A 112 8.29 -0.37 -10.54
C GLN A 112 7.71 0.43 -11.72
N ALA A 113 8.49 0.64 -12.77
CA ALA A 113 8.06 1.32 -13.99
C ALA A 113 7.26 0.42 -14.95
N THR A 114 7.29 -0.89 -14.73
CA THR A 114 6.63 -1.86 -15.60
C THR A 114 5.26 -2.20 -15.06
N TYR A 115 4.22 -1.76 -15.79
CA TYR A 115 2.85 -2.16 -15.47
C TYR A 115 2.76 -3.69 -15.41
N GLY A 116 2.17 -4.20 -14.34
CA GLY A 116 2.07 -5.64 -14.14
C GLY A 116 3.27 -6.27 -13.41
N CYS A 117 4.32 -5.53 -13.02
CA CYS A 117 5.45 -6.11 -12.28
C CYS A 117 5.29 -6.03 -10.76
N PHE A 118 5.37 -7.17 -10.09
CA PHE A 118 5.17 -7.29 -8.64
C PHE A 118 6.27 -8.04 -7.92
N ALA A 119 7.13 -8.70 -8.67
CA ALA A 119 8.37 -9.24 -8.15
C ALA A 119 9.43 -9.20 -9.25
N PHE A 120 10.68 -9.41 -8.88
CA PHE A 120 11.75 -9.60 -9.81
C PHE A 120 12.85 -10.43 -9.17
N THR A 121 13.56 -11.21 -9.98
CA THR A 121 14.85 -11.80 -9.60
C THR A 121 15.94 -10.97 -10.27
N TYR A 122 17.04 -10.70 -9.58
CA TYR A 122 18.24 -10.08 -10.14
C TYR A 122 19.46 -10.97 -9.86
N SER A 123 20.32 -11.18 -10.87
CA SER A 123 21.62 -11.86 -10.71
C SER A 123 22.75 -10.84 -10.75
N PRO A 124 23.47 -10.62 -9.64
CA PRO A 124 24.60 -9.70 -9.59
C PRO A 124 25.74 -10.07 -10.53
N SER A 125 26.09 -11.35 -10.65
CA SER A 125 27.23 -11.77 -11.49
C SER A 125 26.97 -11.57 -12.98
N SER A 126 25.72 -11.76 -13.41
CA SER A 126 25.35 -11.73 -14.83
C SER A 126 24.64 -10.45 -15.25
N HIS A 127 24.31 -9.54 -14.33
CA HIS A 127 23.51 -8.33 -14.58
C HIS A 127 22.15 -8.62 -15.22
N GLN A 128 21.61 -9.81 -15.00
CA GLN A 128 20.31 -10.21 -15.51
C GLN A 128 19.22 -9.86 -14.51
N CYS A 129 18.16 -9.23 -15.01
CA CYS A 129 16.98 -8.86 -14.28
C CYS A 129 15.78 -9.57 -14.92
N TRP A 130 14.99 -10.23 -14.09
CA TRP A 130 13.77 -10.91 -14.50
C TRP A 130 12.58 -10.30 -13.76
N PRO A 131 12.01 -9.20 -14.27
CA PRO A 131 10.72 -8.66 -13.81
C PRO A 131 9.62 -9.72 -13.93
N LYS A 132 8.68 -9.78 -12.98
CA LYS A 132 7.66 -10.84 -12.87
C LYS A 132 6.29 -10.31 -12.47
N THR A 133 5.24 -10.95 -12.96
CA THR A 133 3.85 -10.61 -12.60
C THR A 133 3.42 -11.09 -11.23
N SER A 134 4.16 -12.01 -10.63
CA SER A 134 3.80 -12.56 -9.32
C SER A 134 4.98 -13.20 -8.61
N MET A 135 4.81 -13.36 -7.31
CA MET A 135 5.64 -14.18 -6.43
C MET A 135 4.90 -15.50 -6.22
N ARG A 136 5.55 -16.61 -6.57
CA ARG A 136 5.10 -17.95 -6.19
C ARG A 136 5.66 -18.30 -4.83
N SER A 137 4.90 -19.04 -4.03
CA SER A 137 5.42 -19.77 -2.87
C SER A 137 6.34 -20.90 -3.37
N GLY A 138 7.52 -21.06 -2.74
CA GLY A 138 8.46 -22.15 -3.07
C GLY A 138 9.65 -21.78 -3.97
N GLY A 139 10.27 -20.61 -3.79
CA GLY A 139 11.51 -20.27 -4.50
C GLY A 139 12.72 -21.10 -4.04
N ASN A 140 13.69 -21.31 -4.94
CA ASN A 140 14.91 -22.07 -4.66
C ASN A 140 16.00 -21.16 -4.08
N SER A 141 16.80 -21.70 -3.16
CA SER A 141 18.00 -21.00 -2.69
C SER A 141 19.09 -21.09 -3.74
N THR A 142 19.47 -19.97 -4.35
CA THR A 142 20.57 -19.88 -5.31
C THR A 142 21.50 -18.74 -4.90
N GLY A 143 22.80 -19.01 -4.75
CA GLY A 143 23.74 -18.05 -4.11
C GLY A 143 23.96 -16.73 -4.86
N ASP A 144 23.63 -16.65 -6.15
CA ASP A 144 23.84 -15.47 -7.01
C ASP A 144 22.53 -14.79 -7.43
N THR A 145 21.45 -14.95 -6.65
CA THR A 145 20.19 -14.24 -6.95
C THR A 145 19.72 -13.39 -5.79
N ILE A 146 19.10 -12.27 -6.13
CA ILE A 146 18.47 -11.35 -5.20
C ILE A 146 17.07 -11.09 -5.71
N THR A 147 16.06 -11.45 -4.93
CA THR A 147 14.66 -11.19 -5.29
C THR A 147 14.15 -9.95 -4.58
N GLY A 148 13.49 -9.07 -5.32
CA GLY A 148 12.60 -8.05 -4.75
C GLY A 148 11.16 -8.44 -5.03
N TYR A 149 10.28 -8.38 -4.04
CA TYR A 149 8.85 -8.67 -4.25
C TYR A 149 7.94 -7.78 -3.41
N ASN A 150 6.85 -7.31 -3.97
CA ASN A 150 5.86 -6.54 -3.23
C ASN A 150 4.89 -7.50 -2.52
N GLN A 151 4.85 -7.49 -1.18
CA GLN A 151 3.85 -8.25 -0.43
C GLN A 151 2.41 -7.76 -0.71
N ASN A 152 2.25 -6.48 -1.02
CA ASN A 152 0.99 -5.83 -1.35
C ASN A 152 0.94 -5.57 -2.85
N MET A 153 0.88 -6.64 -3.65
CA MET A 153 0.83 -6.66 -5.13
C MET A 153 -0.32 -5.88 -5.77
N CYS A 154 -1.01 -5.04 -5.02
CA CYS A 154 -2.18 -4.30 -5.38
C CYS A 154 -2.26 -3.10 -4.43
N SER A 155 -2.01 -1.88 -4.93
CA SER A 155 -1.97 -0.69 -4.06
C SER A 155 -3.30 -0.52 -3.32
N GLY A 156 -3.24 -0.34 -2.00
CA GLY A 156 -4.43 -0.27 -1.15
C GLY A 156 -5.07 -1.61 -0.81
N PHE A 157 -4.55 -2.73 -1.32
CA PHE A 157 -5.02 -4.08 -1.00
C PHE A 157 -3.93 -4.90 -0.32
N VAL A 158 -4.32 -5.68 0.69
CA VAL A 158 -3.52 -6.70 1.36
C VAL A 158 -3.70 -8.02 0.62
N ARG A 159 -2.59 -8.68 0.27
CA ARG A 159 -2.59 -10.03 -0.33
C ARG A 159 -2.59 -11.10 0.76
N LYS A 160 -3.37 -12.16 0.55
CA LYS A 160 -3.40 -13.35 1.41
C LYS A 160 -3.49 -14.61 0.57
N ASP A 161 -2.44 -15.42 0.64
CA ASP A 161 -2.31 -16.67 -0.11
C ASP A 161 -3.05 -17.81 0.62
N GLY A 162 -3.59 -18.75 -0.16
CA GLY A 162 -4.38 -19.88 0.38
C GLY A 162 -5.70 -19.43 1.01
N TRP A 163 -6.19 -18.25 0.67
CA TRP A 163 -7.41 -17.67 1.23
C TRP A 163 -8.42 -17.43 0.12
N ASN A 164 -9.65 -17.88 0.34
CA ASN A 164 -10.78 -17.58 -0.53
C ASN A 164 -11.84 -16.84 0.29
N ILE A 165 -12.51 -15.89 -0.34
CA ILE A 165 -13.71 -15.28 0.23
C ILE A 165 -14.88 -15.96 -0.48
N PRO A 166 -15.61 -16.89 0.15
CA PRO A 166 -16.79 -17.45 -0.47
C PRO A 166 -17.89 -16.40 -0.55
N ASP A 167 -18.68 -16.49 -1.61
CA ASP A 167 -19.83 -15.61 -1.88
C ASP A 167 -19.42 -14.12 -2.03
N ASN A 168 -20.38 -13.23 -2.32
CA ASN A 168 -20.15 -11.80 -2.60
C ASN A 168 -19.50 -11.48 -3.96
N ASP A 169 -19.51 -12.40 -4.91
CA ASP A 169 -19.01 -12.13 -6.26
C ASP A 169 -19.87 -11.08 -6.96
N ILE A 170 -19.23 -10.06 -7.54
CA ILE A 170 -19.87 -9.00 -8.32
C ILE A 170 -20.54 -9.59 -9.57
N LEU A 171 -19.90 -10.62 -10.14
CA LEU A 171 -20.35 -11.29 -11.35
C LEU A 171 -20.78 -12.73 -11.01
N PRO A 172 -21.78 -13.29 -11.71
CA PRO A 172 -22.22 -14.68 -11.48
C PRO A 172 -21.15 -15.74 -11.78
N SER A 173 -20.07 -15.37 -12.45
CA SER A 173 -18.97 -16.26 -12.78
C SER A 173 -17.64 -15.50 -12.80
N PRO A 174 -16.52 -16.16 -12.47
CA PRO A 174 -15.20 -15.52 -12.48
C PRO A 174 -14.85 -15.05 -13.89
N ILE A 175 -14.19 -13.90 -13.99
CA ILE A 175 -13.59 -13.45 -15.24
C ILE A 175 -12.20 -14.05 -15.40
N GLN A 176 -11.74 -14.18 -16.64
CA GLN A 176 -10.41 -14.66 -16.92
C GLN A 176 -9.41 -13.50 -16.88
N GLN A 177 -8.37 -13.63 -16.06
CA GLN A 177 -7.29 -12.66 -15.96
C GLN A 177 -5.95 -13.38 -16.02
N PRO A 178 -4.95 -12.84 -16.75
CA PRO A 178 -3.69 -13.55 -16.97
C PRO A 178 -2.88 -13.73 -15.68
N ASP A 179 -3.09 -12.87 -14.69
CA ASP A 179 -2.41 -12.91 -13.40
C ASP A 179 -3.20 -12.20 -12.29
N TYR A 180 -2.74 -12.40 -11.05
CA TYR A 180 -3.28 -11.78 -9.84
C TYR A 180 -3.35 -10.26 -9.96
N ALA A 181 -2.39 -9.66 -10.65
CA ALA A 181 -2.29 -8.23 -10.80
C ALA A 181 -3.33 -7.63 -11.74
N SER A 182 -3.60 -8.33 -12.83
CA SER A 182 -4.65 -7.97 -13.77
C SER A 182 -6.01 -8.11 -13.10
N CYS A 183 -6.19 -9.14 -12.25
CA CYS A 183 -7.35 -9.27 -11.38
C CYS A 183 -7.48 -8.12 -10.36
N CYS A 184 -6.39 -7.73 -9.69
CA CYS A 184 -6.34 -6.54 -8.84
C CYS A 184 -6.73 -5.26 -9.60
N SER A 185 -6.12 -5.03 -10.76
CA SER A 185 -6.33 -3.81 -11.53
C SER A 185 -7.79 -3.69 -11.99
N GLN A 186 -8.37 -4.83 -12.37
CA GLN A 186 -9.79 -4.91 -12.71
C GLN A 186 -10.68 -4.63 -11.49
N CYS A 187 -10.30 -5.13 -10.31
CA CYS A 187 -10.97 -4.80 -9.06
C CYS A 187 -10.87 -3.30 -8.74
N GLN A 188 -9.69 -2.68 -8.81
CA GLN A 188 -9.51 -1.25 -8.57
C GLN A 188 -10.30 -0.36 -9.55
N ALA A 189 -10.46 -0.81 -10.80
CA ALA A 189 -11.28 -0.13 -11.81
C ALA A 189 -12.79 -0.33 -11.62
N THR A 190 -13.20 -1.29 -10.79
CA THR A 190 -14.60 -1.61 -10.51
C THR A 190 -14.99 -0.99 -9.18
N SER A 191 -15.84 0.05 -9.20
CA SER A 191 -16.18 0.84 -8.01
C SER A 191 -16.77 0.03 -6.85
N GLU A 192 -17.45 -1.06 -7.16
CA GLU A 192 -18.07 -1.97 -6.18
C GLU A 192 -17.10 -3.04 -5.66
N CYS A 193 -15.90 -3.16 -6.25
CA CYS A 193 -14.93 -4.19 -5.88
C CYS A 193 -14.04 -3.76 -4.74
N VAL A 194 -14.14 -4.49 -3.64
CA VAL A 194 -13.42 -4.20 -2.39
C VAL A 194 -12.47 -5.34 -1.99
N ALA A 195 -12.67 -6.50 -2.58
CA ALA A 195 -11.79 -7.66 -2.50
C ALA A 195 -11.89 -8.47 -3.79
N PHE A 196 -10.95 -9.38 -4.01
CA PHE A 196 -11.02 -10.34 -5.11
C PHE A 196 -10.28 -11.61 -4.72
N THR A 197 -10.67 -12.73 -5.32
CA THR A 197 -9.93 -14.00 -5.22
C THR A 197 -9.49 -14.40 -6.62
N TYR A 198 -8.21 -14.72 -6.76
CA TYR A 198 -7.59 -15.15 -8.00
C TYR A 198 -7.03 -16.57 -7.88
N SER A 199 -7.29 -17.44 -8.86
CA SER A 199 -6.66 -18.76 -8.97
C SER A 199 -5.60 -18.75 -10.09
N PRO A 200 -4.30 -18.89 -9.76
CA PRO A 200 -3.23 -18.95 -10.74
C PRO A 200 -3.33 -20.10 -11.76
N SER A 201 -3.89 -21.24 -11.37
CA SER A 201 -3.99 -22.42 -12.24
C SER A 201 -5.13 -22.34 -13.24
N SER A 202 -6.27 -21.76 -12.87
CA SER A 202 -7.44 -21.60 -13.75
C SER A 202 -7.55 -20.22 -14.38
N HIS A 203 -6.71 -19.26 -13.99
CA HIS A 203 -6.77 -17.84 -14.39
C HIS A 203 -8.09 -17.15 -14.02
N GLU A 204 -8.86 -17.76 -13.12
CA GLU A 204 -10.14 -17.22 -12.66
C GLU A 204 -9.94 -16.09 -11.65
N CYS A 205 -10.62 -14.98 -11.89
CA CYS A 205 -10.65 -13.79 -11.07
C CYS A 205 -12.09 -13.51 -10.64
N SER A 206 -12.36 -13.72 -9.35
CA SER A 206 -13.66 -13.49 -8.75
C SER A 206 -13.61 -12.21 -7.91
N MET A 207 -14.07 -11.10 -8.51
CA MET A 207 -14.17 -9.79 -7.87
C MET A 207 -15.35 -9.73 -6.91
N LYS A 208 -15.19 -9.05 -5.77
CA LYS A 208 -16.12 -9.15 -4.64
C LYS A 208 -16.53 -7.81 -4.08
N THR A 209 -17.81 -7.72 -3.73
CA THR A 209 -18.42 -6.53 -3.09
C THR A 209 -18.12 -6.43 -1.59
N SER A 210 -17.61 -7.50 -0.98
CA SER A 210 -17.26 -7.52 0.44
C SER A 210 -16.05 -8.42 0.72
N MET A 211 -15.33 -8.16 1.82
CA MET A 211 -14.23 -9.04 2.24
C MET A 211 -14.70 -10.36 2.89
N GLY A 212 -16.00 -10.48 3.17
CA GLY A 212 -16.57 -11.62 3.90
C GLY A 212 -15.82 -11.99 5.19
N SER A 213 -16.07 -13.21 5.67
CA SER A 213 -15.34 -13.83 6.79
C SER A 213 -14.36 -14.88 6.27
N GLY A 214 -13.63 -14.56 5.18
CA GLY A 214 -13.02 -15.54 4.28
C GLY A 214 -12.34 -16.74 4.95
N GLU A 215 -12.25 -17.84 4.22
CA GLU A 215 -11.87 -19.15 4.74
C GLU A 215 -10.52 -19.61 4.18
N ASN A 216 -9.81 -20.43 4.96
CA ASN A 216 -8.61 -21.09 4.46
C ASN A 216 -9.03 -22.07 3.35
N SER A 217 -8.51 -21.86 2.15
CA SER A 217 -8.76 -22.71 1.00
C SER A 217 -7.69 -23.81 0.93
N THR A 218 -8.10 -25.02 0.53
CA THR A 218 -7.18 -26.12 0.20
C THR A 218 -6.56 -26.01 -1.19
N GLY A 219 -6.97 -25.01 -2.00
CA GLY A 219 -6.52 -24.76 -3.37
C GLY A 219 -5.49 -23.64 -3.50
N ASP A 220 -5.21 -23.24 -4.75
CA ASP A 220 -4.20 -22.24 -5.12
C ASP A 220 -4.70 -20.78 -5.03
N SER A 221 -5.83 -20.55 -4.36
CA SER A 221 -6.47 -19.25 -4.28
C SER A 221 -5.59 -18.20 -3.60
N ILE A 222 -5.54 -17.01 -4.21
CA ILE A 222 -4.86 -15.83 -3.68
C ILE A 222 -5.89 -14.71 -3.59
N THR A 223 -6.12 -14.19 -2.40
CA THR A 223 -7.08 -13.10 -2.18
C THR A 223 -6.36 -11.77 -1.99
N GLY A 224 -6.83 -10.74 -2.69
CA GLY A 224 -6.49 -9.36 -2.42
C GLY A 224 -7.68 -8.65 -1.79
N TYR A 225 -7.49 -7.89 -0.72
CA TYR A 225 -8.57 -7.15 -0.08
C TYR A 225 -8.13 -5.78 0.44
N ASN A 226 -8.97 -4.75 0.36
CA ASN A 226 -8.61 -3.42 0.84
C ASN A 226 -8.94 -3.26 2.35
N PRO A 227 -7.97 -3.08 3.26
CA PRO A 227 -8.28 -2.91 4.68
C PRO A 227 -8.87 -1.52 5.03
N ASN A 228 -8.83 -0.57 4.09
CA ASN A 228 -9.24 0.82 4.25
C ASN A 228 -10.53 1.18 3.49
N ILE A 229 -11.35 0.19 3.12
CA ILE A 229 -12.59 0.33 2.31
C ILE A 229 -13.53 1.43 2.80
N CYS A 230 -13.39 1.84 4.07
CA CYS A 230 -14.23 2.85 4.67
C CYS A 230 -13.48 4.10 5.15
N GLY A 231 -12.52 4.62 4.37
CA GLY A 231 -12.00 5.99 4.56
C GLY A 231 -11.47 6.29 5.97
N GLY A 232 -10.81 5.32 6.59
CA GLY A 232 -10.28 5.42 7.97
C GLY A 232 -11.11 4.71 9.04
N PHE A 233 -12.28 4.15 8.69
CA PHE A 233 -13.04 3.29 9.60
C PHE A 233 -12.47 1.87 9.61
N VAL A 234 -12.24 1.34 10.81
CA VAL A 234 -11.84 -0.04 11.06
C VAL A 234 -13.05 -0.95 10.90
N ARG A 235 -12.98 -1.89 9.96
CA ARG A 235 -13.98 -2.94 9.78
C ARG A 235 -13.86 -4.01 10.86
N LYS A 236 -15.00 -4.49 11.37
CA LYS A 236 -15.08 -5.63 12.27
C LYS A 236 -16.31 -6.48 11.94
N ASP A 237 -16.05 -7.70 11.47
CA ASP A 237 -17.10 -8.67 11.16
C ASP A 237 -17.61 -9.35 12.43
N ALA A 238 -18.81 -9.92 12.34
CA ALA A 238 -19.53 -10.59 13.42
C ALA A 238 -19.63 -9.76 14.70
N TRP A 239 -19.77 -8.44 14.58
CA TRP A 239 -19.65 -7.52 15.69
C TRP A 239 -20.61 -6.35 15.56
N ASN A 240 -21.52 -6.23 16.52
CA ASN A 240 -22.42 -5.10 16.63
C ASN A 240 -21.82 -4.09 17.60
N ILE A 241 -21.63 -2.86 17.14
CA ILE A 241 -21.16 -1.76 17.97
C ILE A 241 -22.40 -1.10 18.59
N PRO A 242 -22.61 -1.16 19.92
CA PRO A 242 -23.63 -0.36 20.57
C PRO A 242 -23.24 1.12 20.46
N GLY A 243 -24.22 1.98 20.33
CA GLY A 243 -24.01 3.42 20.21
C GLY A 243 -25.32 4.14 19.98
N ASN A 244 -25.25 5.47 19.91
CA ASN A 244 -26.41 6.28 19.62
C ASN A 244 -26.62 6.29 18.11
N ASP A 245 -27.68 5.63 17.67
CA ASP A 245 -28.11 5.65 16.28
C ASP A 245 -28.48 7.09 15.87
N ILE A 246 -28.00 7.51 14.71
CA ILE A 246 -28.43 8.77 14.06
C ILE A 246 -29.90 8.60 13.69
N LEU A 247 -30.70 9.65 13.85
CA LEU A 247 -32.17 9.65 13.74
C LEU A 247 -32.73 9.03 12.44
N SER A 248 -31.92 8.90 11.39
CA SER A 248 -32.27 8.25 10.12
C SER A 248 -31.99 6.73 10.07
N SER A 249 -31.47 6.13 11.14
CA SER A 249 -31.07 4.72 11.21
C SER A 249 -32.19 3.79 11.72
N PRO A 250 -32.31 2.55 11.21
CA PRO A 250 -31.51 2.01 10.11
C PRO A 250 -31.93 2.60 8.75
N VAL A 251 -30.95 3.04 7.96
CA VAL A 251 -31.14 3.27 6.52
C VAL A 251 -30.98 1.97 5.77
N GLN A 252 -31.78 1.74 4.74
CA GLN A 252 -31.66 0.53 3.90
C GLN A 252 -30.50 0.70 2.93
N GLN A 253 -29.55 -0.23 2.96
CA GLN A 253 -28.38 -0.22 2.08
C GLN A 253 -28.13 -1.62 1.53
N PRO A 254 -27.74 -1.75 0.25
CA PRO A 254 -27.59 -3.06 -0.39
C PRO A 254 -26.41 -3.87 0.17
N ASP A 255 -25.42 -3.18 0.76
CA ASP A 255 -24.22 -3.81 1.28
C ASP A 255 -23.50 -2.93 2.33
N TYR A 256 -22.45 -3.52 2.92
CA TYR A 256 -21.58 -2.87 3.89
C TYR A 256 -20.89 -1.62 3.31
N ALA A 257 -20.50 -1.63 2.04
CA ALA A 257 -19.77 -0.53 1.41
C ALA A 257 -20.68 0.70 1.21
N SER A 258 -21.93 0.46 0.86
CA SER A 258 -22.99 1.46 0.75
C SER A 258 -23.35 2.02 2.14
N CYS A 259 -23.42 1.14 3.16
CA CYS A 259 -23.58 1.55 4.55
C CYS A 259 -22.42 2.41 5.08
N CYS A 260 -21.19 2.05 4.71
CA CYS A 260 -20.03 2.87 4.96
C CYS A 260 -20.12 4.24 4.27
N SER A 261 -20.45 4.26 2.97
CA SER A 261 -20.48 5.47 2.15
C SER A 261 -21.49 6.49 2.69
N ILE A 262 -22.67 6.01 3.09
CA ILE A 262 -23.68 6.89 3.71
C ILE A 262 -23.24 7.36 5.10
N CYS A 263 -22.51 6.55 5.88
CA CYS A 263 -21.90 7.04 7.13
C CYS A 263 -20.90 8.19 6.86
N GLN A 264 -19.98 8.03 5.91
CA GLN A 264 -19.00 9.08 5.58
C GLN A 264 -19.65 10.38 5.10
N ALA A 265 -20.75 10.26 4.33
CA ALA A 265 -21.51 11.42 3.86
C ALA A 265 -22.38 12.05 4.97
N THR A 266 -22.68 11.30 6.04
CA THR A 266 -23.53 11.77 7.13
C THR A 266 -22.70 12.50 8.17
N TYR A 267 -22.91 13.81 8.27
CA TYR A 267 -22.27 14.63 9.30
C TYR A 267 -22.52 14.05 10.70
N GLY A 268 -21.44 13.85 11.45
CA GLY A 268 -21.49 13.31 12.80
C GLY A 268 -21.53 11.79 12.88
N CYS A 269 -21.49 11.04 11.77
CA CYS A 269 -21.35 9.58 11.83
C CYS A 269 -19.90 9.19 12.16
N GLY A 270 -19.69 8.59 13.33
CA GLY A 270 -18.39 8.12 13.81
C GLY A 270 -18.24 6.59 13.83
N ALA A 271 -19.36 5.87 13.71
CA ALA A 271 -19.41 4.42 13.58
C ALA A 271 -20.68 3.99 12.86
N PHE A 272 -20.73 2.75 12.40
CA PHE A 272 -21.96 2.14 11.88
C PHE A 272 -21.94 0.63 12.08
N THR A 273 -23.11 0.02 12.01
CA THR A 273 -23.28 -1.44 11.95
C THR A 273 -24.20 -1.77 10.79
N TYR A 274 -23.77 -2.64 9.91
CA TYR A 274 -24.55 -3.17 8.81
C TYR A 274 -25.02 -4.59 9.14
N SER A 275 -26.28 -4.90 8.87
CA SER A 275 -26.85 -6.26 8.95
C SER A 275 -27.16 -6.76 7.55
N PRO A 276 -26.40 -7.76 7.04
CA PRO A 276 -26.65 -8.36 5.73
C PRO A 276 -28.05 -8.97 5.58
N THR A 277 -28.60 -9.60 6.62
CA THR A 277 -29.93 -10.23 6.53
C THR A 277 -31.07 -9.23 6.42
N SER A 278 -30.94 -8.06 7.08
CA SER A 278 -32.01 -7.05 7.10
C SER A 278 -31.76 -5.87 6.15
N TYR A 279 -30.62 -5.86 5.45
CA TYR A 279 -30.10 -4.71 4.70
C TYR A 279 -30.03 -3.41 5.53
N GLY A 280 -30.08 -3.55 6.86
CA GLY A 280 -30.15 -2.44 7.80
C GLY A 280 -28.77 -1.85 8.04
N CYS A 281 -28.62 -0.56 7.75
CA CYS A 281 -27.44 0.22 8.05
C CYS A 281 -27.70 1.17 9.23
N PHE A 282 -27.17 0.81 10.39
CA PHE A 282 -27.31 1.53 11.64
C PHE A 282 -26.14 2.51 11.80
N LEU A 283 -26.29 3.72 11.28
CA LEU A 283 -25.35 4.84 11.43
C LEU A 283 -25.38 5.38 12.85
N LYS A 284 -24.20 5.61 13.42
CA LYS A 284 -24.02 5.97 14.83
C LYS A 284 -23.15 7.20 14.99
N THR A 285 -23.55 8.08 15.91
CA THR A 285 -22.75 9.27 16.23
C THR A 285 -21.47 8.93 17.01
N SER A 286 -21.52 7.85 17.79
CA SER A 286 -20.44 7.44 18.68
C SER A 286 -20.54 5.95 19.00
N ILE A 287 -19.47 5.41 19.57
CA ILE A 287 -19.41 4.06 20.13
C ILE A 287 -19.81 4.14 21.61
N GLY A 288 -20.88 3.43 21.99
CA GLY A 288 -21.47 3.45 23.33
C GLY A 288 -20.93 2.40 24.31
N GLY A 289 -19.97 1.57 23.91
CA GLY A 289 -19.37 0.56 24.79
C GLY A 289 -18.64 -0.57 24.05
N ALA A 290 -18.24 -1.61 24.80
CA ALA A 290 -17.72 -2.84 24.21
C ALA A 290 -18.82 -3.47 23.36
N GLY A 291 -18.53 -3.66 22.06
CA GLY A 291 -19.47 -4.32 21.17
C GLY A 291 -19.72 -5.77 21.52
N HIS A 292 -20.81 -6.30 20.97
CA HIS A 292 -21.22 -7.68 21.21
C HIS A 292 -21.04 -8.48 19.93
N SER A 293 -20.48 -9.69 20.08
CA SER A 293 -20.35 -10.62 18.97
C SER A 293 -21.75 -11.03 18.49
N THR A 294 -22.04 -10.73 17.23
CA THR A 294 -23.30 -11.11 16.57
C THR A 294 -22.95 -11.58 15.18
N ALA A 295 -23.23 -12.84 14.87
CA ALA A 295 -22.72 -13.49 13.65
C ALA A 295 -23.13 -12.79 12.35
N ASP A 296 -24.23 -12.05 12.35
CA ASP A 296 -24.83 -11.42 11.18
C ASP A 296 -24.77 -9.87 11.21
N THR A 297 -23.69 -9.33 11.77
CA THR A 297 -23.44 -7.89 11.65
C THR A 297 -21.99 -7.58 11.34
N ILE A 298 -21.80 -6.51 10.58
CA ILE A 298 -20.49 -6.00 10.18
C ILE A 298 -20.44 -4.54 10.59
N SER A 299 -19.50 -4.17 11.46
CA SER A 299 -19.36 -2.79 11.91
C SER A 299 -18.15 -2.09 11.31
N GLY A 300 -18.25 -0.77 11.18
CA GLY A 300 -17.13 0.12 10.87
C GLY A 300 -17.04 1.23 11.91
N TYR A 301 -15.83 1.62 12.35
CA TYR A 301 -15.65 2.74 13.29
C TYR A 301 -14.31 3.47 13.14
N ASN A 302 -14.30 4.78 13.41
CA ASN A 302 -13.07 5.58 13.38
C ASN A 302 -12.28 5.45 14.70
N ARG A 303 -10.95 5.20 14.62
CA ARG A 303 -10.06 5.15 15.80
C ARG A 303 -9.86 6.50 16.48
N GLU A 304 -9.97 7.62 15.77
CA GLU A 304 -9.84 8.95 16.37
C GLU A 304 -11.05 9.31 17.25
N CYS A 305 -12.22 8.71 16.98
CA CYS A 305 -13.37 8.73 17.88
C CYS A 305 -13.26 7.70 19.03
N PHE A 306 -12.24 6.82 18.97
CA PHE A 306 -11.91 5.81 19.97
C PHE A 306 -10.68 6.28 20.77
N GLY A 307 -10.89 7.29 21.62
CA GLY A 307 -9.92 7.58 22.69
C GLY A 307 -9.64 6.32 23.52
N PRO A 308 -8.44 6.16 24.10
CA PRO A 308 -8.10 4.99 24.89
C PRO A 308 -9.13 4.79 26.00
N LEU A 309 -9.48 3.53 26.26
CA LEU A 309 -10.47 3.07 27.23
C LEU A 309 -10.13 3.52 28.67
N LEU A 310 -10.31 4.81 28.97
CA LEU A 310 -10.16 5.38 30.31
C LEU A 310 -11.18 6.51 30.48
N GLY A 311 -12.34 6.16 31.03
CA GLY A 311 -13.17 7.05 31.84
C GLY A 311 -13.98 8.12 31.11
N ASN A 312 -15.32 7.94 31.14
CA ASN A 312 -16.35 8.98 31.19
C ASN A 312 -15.99 10.39 30.67
N THR A 313 -15.86 10.56 29.36
CA THR A 313 -16.02 11.90 28.77
C THR A 313 -16.81 11.81 27.47
N VAL A 314 -18.04 12.33 27.53
CA VAL A 314 -18.89 12.57 26.36
C VAL A 314 -18.29 13.78 25.63
N TYR A 315 -17.75 13.58 24.43
CA TYR A 315 -17.48 14.71 23.53
C TYR A 315 -18.80 15.08 22.85
N SER A 316 -19.43 16.16 23.31
CA SER A 316 -20.55 16.79 22.61
C SER A 316 -20.06 17.48 21.34
N ALA A 317 -20.96 17.59 20.35
CA ALA A 317 -20.71 18.07 18.99
C ALA A 317 -20.27 19.55 18.86
N GLU A 318 -19.93 20.24 19.95
CA GLU A 318 -19.56 21.66 19.94
C GLU A 318 -18.10 21.93 19.56
N ASN A 319 -17.22 20.92 19.55
CA ASN A 319 -15.78 21.13 19.34
C ASN A 319 -15.25 20.87 17.91
N LEU A 320 -16.10 20.50 16.95
CA LEU A 320 -15.68 20.30 15.55
C LEU A 320 -15.52 21.61 14.75
N ASN A 321 -15.95 22.75 15.30
CA ASN A 321 -15.88 24.05 14.60
C ASN A 321 -14.58 24.83 14.77
N LYS A 322 -13.56 24.32 15.49
CA LYS A 322 -12.32 25.08 15.75
C LYS A 322 -11.15 24.84 14.80
N THR A 323 -11.21 23.87 13.88
CA THR A 323 -10.05 23.54 13.01
C THR A 323 -10.24 23.95 11.55
N ARG A 324 -11.29 24.70 11.21
CA ARG A 324 -11.53 25.18 9.83
C ARG A 324 -11.64 26.70 9.70
N LEU A 325 -10.84 27.45 10.47
CA LEU A 325 -10.69 28.91 10.34
C LEU A 325 -9.23 29.40 10.38
N ILE A 326 -8.27 28.60 9.90
CA ILE A 326 -6.92 29.11 9.55
C ILE A 326 -6.73 29.02 8.04
N SER A 327 -7.63 29.64 7.29
CA SER A 327 -7.41 29.99 5.88
C SER A 327 -8.49 30.96 5.42
N LYS A 328 -8.43 32.21 5.88
CA LYS A 328 -8.93 33.41 5.17
C LYS A 328 -8.68 34.66 6.02
N GLY A 329 -7.99 35.64 5.45
CA GLY A 329 -8.12 37.06 5.83
C GLY A 329 -6.92 37.69 6.54
N LEU A 330 -5.92 38.11 5.76
CA LEU A 330 -5.36 39.46 5.93
C LEU A 330 -6.48 40.48 5.66
N LEU A 331 -6.65 41.48 6.53
CA LEU A 331 -6.93 42.91 6.26
C LEU A 331 -7.69 43.58 7.43
N ASP A 332 -7.17 44.76 7.79
CA ASP A 332 -7.79 45.96 8.39
C ASP A 332 -8.31 45.91 9.84
N ASP A 333 -7.46 46.32 10.80
CA ASP A 333 -7.41 47.68 11.40
C ASP A 333 -6.34 47.73 12.53
#